data_AF-A0A938B2S0-F1
#
_entry.id   AF-A0A938B2S0-F1
#
_cell.length_a   1.000
_cell.length_b   1.000
_cell.length_c   1.000
_cell.angle_alpha   90.00
_cell.angle_beta   90.00
_cell.angle_gamma   90.00
#
_symmetry.space_group_name_H-M   'P 1'
#
loop_
_entity.id
_entity.type
_entity.pdbx_description
1 polymer ?
#
loop_
_entity_poly.entity_id
_entity_poly.type
_entity_poly.pdbx_seq_one_letter_code
_entity_poly.pdbx_strand_id
1 'polypeptide(L)'
;MRAYFELPYDTDEILAEFGDTFTRTRLALPRSHRELPGLQALQQQLEATLPYVTLSSETAKREILIAPILSRVEVLCQRLLRDDVDELIHLLVGILEDP
;
A
#
# COMPACT_ATOMS: atom_id res chain seq x y z
N MET A 1 4.80 18.33 3.03
CA MET A 1 4.43 17.12 2.25
C MET A 1 2.91 17.06 2.08
N ARG A 2 2.31 18.01 1.33
CA ARG A 2 0.86 18.02 1.04
C ARG A 2 0.56 18.39 -0.41
N ALA A 3 1.37 19.30 -0.97
CA ALA A 3 1.19 19.80 -2.34
C ALA A 3 1.23 18.72 -3.44
N TYR A 4 1.97 17.62 -3.25
CA TYR A 4 2.08 16.57 -4.28
C TYR A 4 0.77 15.77 -4.49
N PHE A 5 -0.07 15.65 -3.46
CA PHE A 5 -1.34 14.90 -3.55
C PHE A 5 -2.50 15.74 -4.11
N GLU A 6 -2.32 17.06 -4.23
CA GLU A 6 -3.33 17.98 -4.76
C GLU A 6 -3.06 18.36 -6.23
N LEU A 7 -1.96 17.88 -6.81
CA LEU A 7 -1.65 18.12 -8.21
C LEU A 7 -2.67 17.35 -9.08
N PRO A 8 -3.36 18.02 -10.01
CA PRO A 8 -4.36 17.40 -10.90
C PRO A 8 -3.72 16.57 -12.02
N TYR A 9 -2.40 16.38 -11.99
CA TYR A 9 -1.59 15.75 -13.03
C TYR A 9 -1.16 14.37 -12.56
N ASP A 10 -1.16 13.41 -13.49
CA ASP A 10 -0.71 12.06 -13.17
C ASP A 10 0.80 12.07 -12.84
N THR A 11 1.26 11.13 -12.01
CA THR A 11 2.64 11.11 -11.49
C THR A 11 3.70 11.06 -12.60
N ASP A 12 3.40 10.39 -13.71
CA ASP A 12 4.22 10.33 -14.92
C ASP A 12 4.29 11.66 -15.66
N GLU A 13 3.21 12.45 -15.70
CA GLU A 13 3.21 13.80 -16.26
C GLU A 13 4.08 14.75 -15.44
N ILE A 14 3.97 14.68 -14.10
CA ILE A 14 4.79 15.48 -13.18
C ILE A 14 6.27 15.16 -13.38
N LEU A 15 6.64 13.88 -13.46
CA LEU A 15 8.04 13.45 -13.59
C LEU A 15 8.62 13.81 -14.97
N ALA A 16 7.81 13.78 -16.03
CA ALA A 16 8.24 14.16 -17.37
C ALA A 16 8.68 15.63 -17.48
N GLU A 17 8.11 16.55 -16.68
CA GLU A 17 8.55 17.96 -16.65
C GLU A 17 10.01 18.13 -16.17
N PHE A 18 10.52 17.18 -15.39
CA PHE A 18 11.90 17.18 -14.91
C PHE A 18 12.85 16.39 -15.81
N GLY A 19 12.35 15.83 -16.92
CA GLY A 19 13.12 14.96 -17.81
C GLY A 19 13.26 13.53 -17.32
N ASP A 20 12.52 13.15 -16.27
CA ASP A 20 12.51 11.79 -15.71
C ASP A 20 11.35 10.95 -16.26
N THR A 21 11.53 9.63 -16.29
CA THR A 21 10.50 8.68 -16.78
C THR A 21 10.04 7.75 -15.67
N PHE A 22 8.74 7.65 -15.46
CA PHE A 22 8.13 6.71 -14.51
C PHE A 22 7.86 5.36 -15.16
N THR A 23 8.40 4.28 -14.58
CA THR A 23 8.16 2.91 -15.08
C THR A 23 7.48 2.07 -14.01
N ARG A 24 6.32 1.48 -14.34
CA ARG A 24 5.68 0.45 -13.50
C ARG A 24 6.13 -0.93 -13.94
N THR A 25 6.98 -1.55 -13.14
CA THR A 25 7.40 -2.95 -13.33
C THR A 25 6.72 -3.86 -12.32
N ARG A 26 6.38 -5.08 -12.74
CA ARG A 26 5.85 -6.10 -11.83
C ARG A 26 6.98 -6.58 -10.91
N LEU A 27 6.86 -6.33 -9.62
CA LEU A 27 7.81 -6.86 -8.63
C LEU A 27 7.59 -8.37 -8.45
N ALA A 28 8.64 -9.16 -8.65
CA ALA A 28 8.66 -10.58 -8.33
C ALA A 28 9.03 -10.75 -6.86
N LEU A 29 8.06 -10.49 -5.97
CA LEU A 29 8.29 -10.63 -4.53
C LEU A 29 8.41 -12.11 -4.14
N PRO A 30 9.35 -12.46 -3.24
CA PRO A 30 9.49 -13.83 -2.75
C PRO A 30 8.19 -14.30 -2.12
N ARG A 31 7.72 -15.47 -2.54
CA ARG A 31 6.48 -16.06 -2.00
C ARG A 31 6.79 -16.82 -0.73
N SER A 32 6.14 -16.43 0.35
CA SER A 32 6.11 -17.23 1.57
C SER A 32 5.00 -18.27 1.47
N HIS A 33 5.30 -19.52 1.83
CA HIS A 33 4.31 -20.58 2.03
C HIS A 33 3.85 -20.65 3.49
N ARG A 34 4.28 -19.70 4.34
CA ARG A 34 3.86 -19.67 5.74
C ARG A 34 2.37 -19.35 5.80
N GLU A 35 1.66 -20.10 6.61
CA GLU A 35 0.29 -19.76 6.96
C GLU A 35 0.30 -18.50 7.84
N LEU A 36 -0.28 -17.43 7.30
CA LEU A 36 -0.44 -16.18 8.02
C LEU A 36 -1.82 -16.17 8.69
N PRO A 37 -1.89 -16.22 10.03
CA PRO A 37 -3.16 -16.26 10.73
C PRO A 37 -3.99 -15.01 10.43
N GLY A 38 -5.26 -15.23 10.06
CA GLY A 38 -6.22 -14.16 9.76
C GLY A 38 -6.10 -13.55 8.36
N LEU A 39 -5.22 -14.06 7.49
CA LEU A 39 -5.16 -13.60 6.09
C LEU A 39 -6.45 -13.92 5.33
N GLN A 40 -7.01 -15.12 5.52
CA GLN A 40 -8.30 -15.51 4.91
C GLN A 40 -9.44 -14.62 5.39
N ALA A 41 -9.47 -14.27 6.68
CA ALA A 41 -10.48 -13.38 7.24
C ALA A 41 -10.36 -11.96 6.68
N LEU A 42 -9.13 -11.45 6.51
CA LEU A 42 -8.89 -10.16 5.86
C LEU A 42 -9.39 -10.17 4.41
N GLN A 43 -9.09 -11.23 3.65
CA GLN A 43 -9.56 -11.38 2.27
C GLN A 43 -11.10 -11.34 2.22
N GLN A 44 -11.77 -12.14 3.05
CA GLN A 44 -13.23 -12.17 3.12
C GLN A 44 -13.83 -10.80 3.47
N GLN A 45 -13.22 -10.08 4.41
CA GLN A 45 -13.66 -8.72 4.77
C GLN A 45 -13.56 -7.75 3.59
N LEU A 46 -12.43 -7.76 2.87
CA LEU A 46 -12.22 -6.89 1.71
C LEU A 46 -13.22 -7.22 0.60
N GLU A 47 -13.37 -8.50 0.27
CA GLU A 47 -14.33 -8.98 -0.73
C GLU A 47 -15.78 -8.66 -0.36
N ALA A 48 -16.13 -8.74 0.92
CA ALA A 48 -17.47 -8.38 1.40
C ALA A 48 -17.73 -6.86 1.38
N THR A 49 -16.69 -6.05 1.56
CA THR A 49 -16.84 -4.57 1.66
C THR A 49 -16.83 -3.91 0.28
N LEU A 50 -16.03 -4.44 -0.65
CA LEU A 50 -15.85 -3.90 -2.01
C LEU A 50 -17.15 -3.57 -2.77
N PRO A 51 -18.22 -4.38 -2.73
CA PRO A 51 -19.47 -4.08 -3.42
C PRO A 51 -20.24 -2.88 -2.86
N TYR A 52 -19.99 -2.51 -1.60
CA TYR A 52 -20.77 -1.49 -0.88
C TYR A 52 -20.06 -0.13 -0.79
N VAL A 53 -18.90 0.01 -1.42
CA VAL A 53 -18.04 1.17 -1.28
C VAL A 53 -17.53 1.67 -2.62
N THR A 54 -17.59 2.98 -2.81
CA THR A 54 -17.06 3.63 -4.00
C THR A 54 -15.60 4.01 -3.74
N LEU A 55 -14.67 3.33 -4.41
CA LEU A 55 -13.22 3.63 -4.34
C LEU A 55 -12.84 4.87 -5.18
N SER A 56 -13.73 5.84 -5.29
CA SER A 56 -13.60 7.02 -6.16
C SER A 56 -12.70 8.11 -5.56
N SER A 57 -12.37 8.04 -4.26
CA SER A 57 -11.44 8.96 -3.60
C SER A 57 -10.24 8.22 -3.01
N GLU A 58 -9.10 8.90 -2.94
CA GLU A 58 -7.89 8.37 -2.30
C GLU A 58 -8.14 8.06 -0.81
N THR A 59 -8.96 8.85 -0.12
CA THR A 59 -9.37 8.56 1.27
C THR A 59 -10.12 7.24 1.37
N ALA A 60 -11.10 7.00 0.49
CA ALA A 60 -11.85 5.74 0.48
C ALA A 60 -10.94 4.55 0.19
N LYS A 61 -10.02 4.68 -0.78
CA LYS A 61 -9.00 3.65 -1.05
C LYS A 61 -8.12 3.38 0.16
N ARG A 62 -7.66 4.43 0.85
CA ARG A 62 -6.81 4.31 2.05
C ARG A 62 -7.52 3.59 3.18
N GLU A 63 -8.74 4.01 3.51
CA GLU A 63 -9.46 3.48 4.67
C GLU A 63 -9.99 2.06 4.44
N ILE A 64 -10.40 1.74 3.22
CA ILE A 64 -11.10 0.49 2.92
C ILE A 64 -10.13 -0.60 2.48
N LEU A 65 -9.08 -0.27 1.73
CA LEU A 65 -8.12 -1.25 1.23
C LEU A 65 -6.82 -1.23 2.02
N ILE A 66 -6.23 -0.05 2.19
CA ILE A 66 -4.86 0.04 2.71
C ILE A 66 -4.82 -0.17 4.23
N ALA A 67 -5.67 0.52 5.00
CA ALA A 67 -5.67 0.46 6.45
C ALA A 67 -5.90 -0.96 7.01
N PRO A 68 -6.85 -1.78 6.52
CA PRO A 68 -7.04 -3.15 7.00
C PRO A 68 -5.83 -4.06 6.73
N ILE A 69 -5.14 -3.85 5.60
CA ILE A 69 -3.93 -4.58 5.25
C ILE A 69 -2.80 -4.21 6.20
N LEU A 70 -2.57 -2.91 6.43
CA LEU A 70 -1.54 -2.43 7.34
C LEU A 70 -1.77 -2.92 8.77
N SER A 71 -3.00 -2.82 9.27
CA SER A 71 -3.35 -3.36 10.59
C SER A 71 -3.11 -4.87 10.69
N ARG A 72 -3.34 -5.64 9.62
CA ARG A 72 -2.97 -7.06 9.60
C ARG A 72 -1.46 -7.26 9.68
N VAL A 73 -0.67 -6.46 8.96
CA VAL A 73 0.80 -6.51 9.02
C VAL A 73 1.30 -6.18 10.43
N GLU A 74 0.75 -5.17 11.10
CA GLU A 74 1.05 -4.83 12.50
C GLU A 74 0.85 -6.03 13.43
N VAL A 75 -0.31 -6.67 13.34
CA VAL A 75 -0.67 -7.84 14.15
C VAL A 75 0.26 -9.02 13.85
N LEU A 76 0.56 -9.29 12.58
CA LEU A 76 1.44 -10.39 12.18
C LEU A 76 2.89 -10.16 12.63
N CYS A 77 3.36 -8.93 12.58
CA CYS A 77 4.71 -8.57 13.01
C CYS A 77 4.83 -8.37 14.53
N GLN A 78 3.71 -8.35 15.27
CA GLN A 78 3.66 -7.99 16.70
C GLN A 78 4.37 -6.66 17.00
N ARG A 79 4.30 -5.71 16.07
CA ARG A 79 4.95 -4.41 16.17
C ARG A 79 3.92 -3.32 15.96
N LEU A 80 3.95 -2.32 16.83
CA LEU A 80 3.24 -1.07 16.59
C LEU A 80 3.96 -0.36 15.44
N LEU A 81 3.34 -0.32 14.27
CA LEU A 81 3.76 0.56 13.21
C LEU A 81 3.26 1.94 13.62
N ARG A 82 4.15 2.77 14.16
CA ARG A 82 3.73 3.99 14.88
C ARG A 82 3.53 5.18 13.96
N ASP A 83 3.87 5.09 12.68
CA ASP A 83 4.05 6.27 11.84
C ASP A 83 3.48 6.08 10.42
N ASP A 84 3.25 7.24 9.78
CA ASP A 84 2.58 7.47 8.50
C ASP A 84 2.86 6.41 7.42
N VAL A 85 1.88 6.19 6.53
CA VAL A 85 1.92 5.23 5.40
C VAL A 85 3.22 5.31 4.58
N ASP A 86 3.91 6.44 4.59
CA ASP A 86 5.20 6.64 3.92
C ASP A 86 6.37 5.88 4.58
N GLU A 87 6.42 5.75 5.91
CA GLU A 87 7.44 4.95 6.58
C GLU A 87 7.24 3.44 6.33
N LEU A 88 6.01 3.01 6.08
CA LEU A 88 5.69 1.61 5.75
C LEU A 88 6.19 1.25 4.35
N ILE A 89 6.18 2.18 3.41
CA ILE A 89 6.80 2.00 2.10
C ILE A 89 8.31 1.85 2.28
N HIS A 90 8.96 2.68 3.11
CA HIS A 90 10.38 2.55 3.40
C HIS A 90 10.74 1.25 4.12
N LEU A 91 9.91 0.77 5.04
CA LEU A 91 10.12 -0.52 5.71
C LEU A 91 9.96 -1.70 4.74
N LEU A 92 8.96 -1.64 3.86
CA LEU A 92 8.77 -2.66 2.82
C LEU A 92 9.91 -2.66 1.81
N VAL A 93 10.43 -1.49 1.42
CA VAL A 93 11.62 -1.38 0.55
C VAL A 93 12.87 -1.89 1.27
N GLY A 94 13.06 -1.52 2.55
CA GLY A 94 14.20 -1.98 3.35
C GLY A 94 14.21 -3.50 3.60
N ILE A 95 13.05 -4.14 3.73
CA ILE A 95 12.95 -5.62 3.82
C ILE A 95 13.28 -6.29 2.47
N LEU A 96 13.18 -5.57 1.35
CA LEU A 96 13.47 -6.08 0.00
C LEU A 96 14.92 -5.82 -0.46
N GLU A 97 15.71 -5.04 0.29
CA GLU A 97 17.10 -4.68 -0.05
C GLU A 97 18.19 -5.43 0.73
N ASP A 98 17.87 -6.31 1.67
CA ASP A 98 18.89 -7.20 2.26
C ASP A 98 19.12 -8.46 1.39
N PRO A 99 20.38 -8.83 1.09
CA PRO A 99 20.73 -9.90 0.14
C PRO A 99 20.47 -11.33 0.64
#